data_AF-A0A951C665-F1
#
_entry.id   AF-A0A951C665-F1
#
_cell.length_a   1.000
_cell.length_b   1.000
_cell.length_c   1.000
_cell.angle_alpha   90.00
_cell.angle_beta   90.00
_cell.angle_gamma   90.00
#
_symmetry.space_group_name_H-M   'P 1'
#
loop_
_entity.id
_entity.type
_entity.pdbx_description
1 polymer ?
#
loop_
_entity_poly.entity_id
_entity_poly.type
_entity_poly.pdbx_seq_one_letter_code
_entity_poly.pdbx_strand_id
1 'polypeptide(L)'
;MRLELADELEEFIRAGSIWHVDELSGLIAHLEAESDTTQDPLPRMLSRPLSSLLWRMKMGEPEKRFADDVEGIVYPRLWKVLEAIRDGMPDGELRTRIEVLNRRLARRFADEERS
;
A
#
# COMPACT_ATOMS: atom_id res chain seq x y z
N MET A 1 9.43 8.20 13.60
CA MET A 1 9.31 8.20 12.13
C MET A 1 8.88 6.88 11.53
N ARG A 2 9.72 5.87 11.26
CA ARG A 2 9.18 4.59 10.77
C ARG A 2 8.10 3.99 11.70
N LEU A 3 8.26 4.13 13.02
CA LEU A 3 7.22 3.73 13.97
C LEU A 3 5.93 4.56 13.86
N GLU A 4 6.01 5.86 13.56
CA GLU A 4 4.83 6.70 13.33
C GLU A 4 4.13 6.25 12.02
N LEU A 5 4.90 5.99 10.97
CA LEU A 5 4.37 5.37 9.75
C LEU A 5 3.68 4.03 10.04
N ALA A 6 4.23 3.20 10.92
CA ALA A 6 3.61 1.93 11.30
C ALA A 6 2.26 2.16 12.00
N ASP A 7 2.14 3.19 12.83
CA ASP A 7 0.89 3.52 13.50
C ASP A 7 -0.16 4.05 12.51
N GLU A 8 0.23 4.93 11.59
CA GLU A 8 -0.65 5.41 10.51
C GLU A 8 -1.12 4.28 9.58
N LEU A 9 -0.21 3.36 9.21
CA LEU A 9 -0.57 2.17 8.46
C LEU A 9 -1.55 1.29 9.25
N GLU A 10 -1.39 1.20 10.58
CA GLU A 10 -2.33 0.44 11.40
C GLU A 10 -3.73 1.06 11.36
N GLU A 11 -3.82 2.38 11.54
CA GLU A 11 -5.07 3.12 11.50
C GLU A 11 -5.76 2.96 10.14
N PHE A 12 -5.02 3.12 9.05
CA PHE A 12 -5.53 2.91 7.69
C PHE A 12 -6.07 1.49 7.47
N ILE A 13 -5.35 0.46 7.92
CA ILE A 13 -5.77 -0.93 7.80
C ILE A 13 -7.03 -1.18 8.64
N ARG A 14 -7.07 -0.69 9.88
CA ARG A 14 -8.20 -0.87 10.81
C ARG A 14 -9.47 -0.17 10.33
N ALA A 15 -9.32 1.00 9.70
CA ALA A 15 -10.43 1.74 9.13
C ALA A 15 -11.01 1.08 7.88
N GLY A 16 -10.26 0.18 7.22
CA GLY A 16 -10.70 -0.45 5.97
C GLY A 16 -10.79 0.56 4.81
N SER A 17 -9.95 1.60 4.84
CA SER A 17 -10.12 2.80 4.01
C SER A 17 -9.61 2.68 2.57
N ILE A 18 -9.26 1.48 2.08
CA ILE A 18 -8.59 1.35 0.78
C ILE A 18 -9.41 1.85 -0.42
N TRP A 19 -10.74 1.78 -0.33
CA TRP A 19 -11.65 2.27 -1.38
C TRP A 19 -12.11 3.71 -1.16
N HIS A 20 -11.62 4.38 -0.13
CA HIS A 20 -11.88 5.80 0.10
C HIS A 20 -10.79 6.62 -0.61
N VAL A 21 -11.14 7.25 -1.73
CA VAL A 21 -10.21 8.00 -2.61
C VAL A 21 -9.39 9.02 -1.81
N ASP A 22 -10.03 9.78 -0.92
CA ASP A 22 -9.37 10.83 -0.14
C ASP A 22 -8.40 10.25 0.90
N GLU A 23 -8.81 9.19 1.61
CA GLU A 23 -7.97 8.50 2.59
C GLU A 23 -6.74 7.85 1.94
N LEU A 24 -6.95 7.12 0.84
CA LEU A 24 -5.86 6.48 0.10
C LEU A 24 -4.91 7.54 -0.48
N SER A 25 -5.44 8.64 -1.03
CA SER A 25 -4.64 9.75 -1.52
C SER A 25 -3.86 10.44 -0.40
N GLY A 26 -4.46 10.59 0.78
CA GLY A 26 -3.81 11.15 1.97
C GLY A 26 -2.62 10.30 2.42
N LEU A 27 -2.82 8.98 2.54
CA LEU A 27 -1.75 8.04 2.87
C LEU A 27 -0.59 8.09 1.86
N ILE A 28 -0.90 8.10 0.55
CA ILE A 28 0.12 8.20 -0.50
C ILE A 28 0.92 9.49 -0.39
N ALA A 29 0.25 10.63 -0.19
CA ALA A 29 0.91 11.92 -0.03
C ALA A 29 1.82 11.96 1.20
N HIS A 30 1.37 11.37 2.31
CA HIS A 30 2.19 11.24 3.51
C HIS A 30 3.44 10.40 3.24
N LEU A 31 3.30 9.21 2.67
CA LEU A 31 4.43 8.32 2.32
C LEU A 31 5.47 9.00 1.43
N GLU A 32 5.01 9.79 0.46
CA GLU A 32 5.92 10.52 -0.44
C GLU A 32 6.65 11.65 0.29
N ALA A 33 5.95 12.40 1.14
CA ALA A 33 6.53 13.47 1.95
C ALA A 33 7.51 12.96 3.01
N GLU A 34 7.21 11.82 3.64
CA GLU A 34 8.10 11.17 4.61
C GLU A 34 9.43 10.76 3.96
N SER A 35 9.34 10.19 2.75
CA SER A 35 10.51 9.82 1.96
C SER A 35 11.36 11.04 1.59
N ASP A 36 10.75 12.14 1.17
CA ASP A 36 11.48 13.37 0.86
C ASP A 36 12.13 14.00 2.09
N THR A 37 11.43 14.00 3.22
CA THR A 37 11.90 14.61 4.47
C THR A 37 13.11 13.87 5.05
N THR A 38 13.13 12.54 4.94
CA THR A 38 14.18 11.71 5.56
C THR A 38 15.18 11.10 4.64
N GLN A 39 14.97 11.22 3.33
CA GLN A 39 15.79 10.55 2.34
C GLN A 39 15.72 9.01 2.46
N ASP A 40 14.75 8.47 3.22
CA ASP A 40 14.43 7.05 3.24
C ASP A 40 13.61 6.71 1.99
N PRO A 41 14.07 5.81 1.11
CA PRO A 41 13.33 5.45 -0.09
C PRO A 41 12.10 4.56 0.19
N LEU A 42 12.03 3.88 1.33
CA LEU A 42 11.01 2.83 1.57
C LEU A 42 9.57 3.35 1.57
N PRO A 43 9.22 4.48 2.23
CA PRO A 43 7.86 5.02 2.18
C PRO A 43 7.39 5.29 0.74
N ARG A 44 8.25 5.90 -0.08
CA ARG A 44 7.97 6.11 -1.51
C ARG A 44 7.88 4.81 -2.29
N MET A 45 8.66 3.79 -1.96
CA MET A 45 8.50 2.47 -2.59
C MET A 45 7.13 1.86 -2.27
N LEU A 46 6.63 2.06 -1.04
CA LEU A 46 5.31 1.59 -0.62
C LEU A 46 4.17 2.40 -1.28
N SER A 47 4.36 3.70 -1.54
CA SER A 47 3.34 4.52 -2.18
C SER A 47 3.02 4.06 -3.60
N ARG A 48 4.01 3.61 -4.38
CA ARG A 48 3.86 3.26 -5.80
C ARG A 48 2.73 2.25 -6.12
N PRO A 49 2.68 1.07 -5.47
CA PRO A 49 1.57 0.13 -5.70
C PRO A 49 0.21 0.72 -5.31
N LEU A 50 0.16 1.53 -4.24
CA LEU A 50 -1.08 2.20 -3.79
C LEU A 50 -1.53 3.29 -4.78
N SER A 51 -0.62 4.07 -5.33
CA SER A 51 -0.91 5.07 -6.38
C SER A 51 -1.49 4.42 -7.64
N SER A 52 -1.03 3.20 -7.97
CA SER A 52 -1.56 2.43 -9.10
C SER A 52 -3.00 1.97 -8.87
N LEU A 53 -3.38 1.71 -7.61
CA LEU A 53 -4.75 1.41 -7.21
C LEU A 53 -5.63 2.66 -7.21
N LEU A 54 -5.13 3.76 -6.61
CA LEU A 54 -5.83 5.05 -6.59
C LEU A 54 -6.17 5.53 -8.00
N TRP A 55 -5.24 5.37 -8.95
CA TRP A 55 -5.50 5.75 -10.33
C TRP A 55 -6.64 4.94 -10.94
N ARG A 56 -6.72 3.62 -10.68
CA ARG A 56 -7.84 2.77 -11.12
C ARG A 56 -9.17 3.22 -10.53
N MET A 57 -9.21 3.52 -9.23
CA MET A 57 -10.42 4.05 -8.58
C MET A 57 -10.90 5.35 -9.23
N LYS A 58 -9.98 6.18 -9.72
CA LYS A 58 -10.31 7.42 -10.44
C LYS A 58 -10.84 7.18 -11.86
N MET A 59 -10.62 5.99 -12.44
CA MET A 59 -11.14 5.63 -13.76
C MET A 59 -12.57 5.10 -13.71
N GLY A 60 -13.02 4.63 -12.55
CA GLY A 60 -14.36 4.10 -12.36
C GLY A 60 -14.45 3.27 -11.09
N GLU A 61 -15.68 2.91 -10.72
CA GLU A 61 -15.92 2.00 -9.59
C GLU A 61 -15.51 0.57 -9.98
N PRO A 62 -14.61 -0.07 -9.20
CA PRO A 62 -14.17 -1.43 -9.49
C PRO A 62 -15.30 -2.43 -9.24
N GLU A 63 -15.31 -3.53 -10.02
CA GLU A 63 -16.22 -4.63 -9.75
C GLU A 63 -15.98 -5.22 -8.35
N LYS A 64 -17.06 -5.62 -7.66
CA LYS A 64 -16.98 -6.16 -6.30
C LYS A 64 -15.97 -7.30 -6.16
N ARG A 65 -15.94 -8.24 -7.11
CA ARG A 65 -15.00 -9.36 -7.08
C ARG A 65 -13.54 -8.90 -7.16
N PHE A 66 -13.26 -7.90 -7.99
CA PHE A 66 -11.94 -7.28 -8.06
C PHE A 66 -11.58 -6.59 -6.75
N ALA A 67 -12.54 -5.87 -6.17
CA ALA A 67 -12.34 -5.19 -4.89
C ALA A 67 -11.99 -6.20 -3.78
N ASP A 68 -12.77 -7.27 -3.63
CA ASP A 68 -12.52 -8.32 -2.63
C ASP A 68 -11.11 -8.95 -2.80
N ASP A 69 -10.69 -9.22 -4.03
CA ASP A 69 -9.36 -9.77 -4.33
C ASP A 69 -8.22 -8.79 -3.98
N VAL A 70 -8.40 -7.50 -4.27
CA VAL A 70 -7.43 -6.45 -3.96
C VAL A 70 -7.30 -6.28 -2.46
N GLU A 71 -8.39 -6.25 -1.71
CA GLU A 71 -8.36 -6.20 -0.24
C GLU A 71 -7.59 -7.39 0.34
N GLY A 72 -7.85 -8.59 -0.17
CA GLY A 72 -7.14 -9.82 0.20
C GLY A 72 -5.65 -9.82 -0.12
N ILE A 73 -5.18 -8.89 -0.96
CA ILE A 73 -3.76 -8.65 -1.23
C ILE A 73 -3.22 -7.53 -0.34
N VAL A 74 -3.88 -6.38 -0.30
CA VAL A 74 -3.31 -5.16 0.26
C VAL A 74 -3.26 -5.21 1.78
N TYR A 75 -4.38 -5.46 2.46
CA TYR A 75 -4.39 -5.40 3.93
C TYR A 75 -3.41 -6.38 4.59
N PRO A 76 -3.37 -7.68 4.19
CA PRO A 76 -2.41 -8.60 4.80
C PRO A 76 -0.95 -8.21 4.53
N ARG A 77 -0.67 -7.54 3.41
CA ARG A 77 0.69 -7.14 3.04
C ARG A 77 1.12 -5.84 3.72
N LEU A 78 0.24 -4.86 3.83
CA LEU A 78 0.49 -3.67 4.63
C LEU A 78 0.72 -4.05 6.10
N TRP A 79 -0.06 -4.99 6.63
CA TRP A 79 0.15 -5.53 7.97
C TRP A 79 1.55 -6.13 8.15
N LYS A 80 2.02 -6.91 7.16
CA LYS A 80 3.38 -7.50 7.19
C LYS A 80 4.50 -6.45 7.11
N VAL A 81 4.26 -5.34 6.42
CA VAL A 81 5.20 -4.20 6.40
C VAL A 81 5.23 -3.52 7.77
N LEU A 82 4.06 -3.23 8.34
CA LEU A 82 3.91 -2.69 9.69
C LEU A 82 4.61 -3.56 10.75
N GLU A 83 4.40 -4.88 10.73
CA GLU A 83 5.07 -5.80 11.66
C GLU A 83 6.60 -5.72 11.52
N ALA A 84 7.10 -5.73 10.29
CA ALA A 84 8.53 -5.64 10.05
C ALA A 84 9.14 -4.31 10.51
N ILE A 85 8.40 -3.21 10.40
CA ILE A 85 8.83 -1.92 10.94
C ILE A 85 8.91 -1.99 12.47
N ARG A 86 7.87 -2.51 13.13
CA ARG A 86 7.79 -2.62 14.59
C ARG A 86 8.87 -3.54 15.17
N ASP A 87 9.19 -4.61 14.46
CA ASP A 87 10.23 -5.56 14.83
C ASP A 87 11.65 -5.01 14.55
N GLY A 88 11.78 -3.82 13.96
CA GLY A 88 13.08 -3.22 13.62
C GLY A 88 13.84 -4.02 12.56
N MET A 89 13.12 -4.66 11.63
CA MET A 89 13.74 -5.49 10.58
C MET A 89 14.63 -4.65 9.65
N PRO A 90 15.68 -5.24 9.05
CA PRO A 90 16.53 -4.56 8.10
C PRO A 90 15.78 -4.09 6.84
N ASP A 91 16.27 -3.02 6.22
CA ASP A 91 15.67 -2.41 5.03
C ASP A 91 15.47 -3.39 3.85
N GLY A 92 16.35 -4.37 3.69
CA GLY A 92 16.20 -5.40 2.65
C GLY A 92 14.96 -6.27 2.85
N GLU A 93 14.54 -6.48 4.09
CA GLU A 93 13.38 -7.29 4.47
C GLU A 93 12.07 -6.51 4.26
N LEU A 94 12.09 -5.21 4.55
CA LEU A 94 11.01 -4.26 4.24
C LEU A 94 10.83 -4.12 2.72
N ARG A 95 11.93 -3.92 1.99
CA ARG A 95 11.94 -3.85 0.52
C ARG A 95 11.29 -5.08 -0.10
N THR A 96 11.69 -6.26 0.35
CA THR A 96 11.15 -7.54 -0.15
C THR A 96 9.63 -7.62 0.05
N ARG A 97 9.10 -7.19 1.19
CA ARG A 97 7.65 -7.16 1.44
C ARG A 97 6.91 -6.23 0.49
N ILE A 98 7.45 -5.04 0.26
CA ILE A 98 6.90 -4.04 -0.66
C ILE A 98 6.91 -4.59 -2.10
N GLU A 99 8.00 -5.23 -2.53
CA GLU A 99 8.10 -5.86 -3.85
C GLU A 99 7.07 -6.99 -4.02
N VAL A 100 6.84 -7.79 -2.98
CA VAL A 100 5.81 -8.85 -3.00
C VAL A 100 4.40 -8.25 -3.12
N LEU A 101 4.10 -7.17 -2.39
CA LEU A 101 2.84 -6.43 -2.53
C LEU A 101 2.67 -5.94 -3.97
N ASN A 102 3.66 -5.22 -4.50
CA ASN A 102 3.63 -4.68 -5.84
C ASN A 102 3.40 -5.77 -6.90
N ARG A 103 4.13 -6.88 -6.82
CA ARG A 103 3.99 -8.00 -7.76
C ARG A 103 2.61 -8.65 -7.71
N ARG A 104 2.01 -8.77 -6.52
CA ARG A 104 0.67 -9.38 -6.36
C ARG A 104 -0.42 -8.48 -6.94
N LEU A 105 -0.35 -7.18 -6.65
CA LEU A 105 -1.27 -6.21 -7.24
C LEU A 105 -1.13 -6.14 -8.76
N ALA A 106 0.10 -6.03 -9.27
CA ALA A 106 0.35 -5.99 -10.70
C ALA A 106 -0.21 -7.23 -11.42
N ARG A 107 -0.09 -8.42 -10.82
CA ARG A 107 -0.69 -9.64 -11.37
C ARG A 107 -2.22 -9.54 -11.38
N ARG A 108 -2.83 -9.11 -10.28
CA ARG A 108 -4.29 -9.00 -10.19
C ARG A 108 -4.85 -8.01 -11.21
N PHE A 109 -4.14 -6.90 -11.44
CA PHE A 109 -4.49 -5.91 -12.45
C PHE A 109 -4.37 -6.47 -13.88
N ALA A 110 -3.31 -7.25 -14.16
CA ALA A 110 -3.16 -7.88 -15.47
C ALA A 110 -4.23 -8.97 -15.74
N ASP A 111 -4.72 -9.63 -14.70
CA ASP A 111 -5.79 -10.63 -14.81
C ASP A 111 -7.17 -9.97 -15.05
N GLU A 112 -7.38 -8.75 -14.54
CA GLU A 112 -8.58 -7.94 -14.80
C GLU A 112 -8.67 -7.52 -16.27
N GLU A 113 -7.59 -7.02 -16.87
CA GLU A 113 -7.55 -6.58 -18.28
C GLU A 113 -7.86 -7.69 -19.30
N ARG A 114 -7.82 -8.96 -18.88
CA ARG A 114 -8.05 -10.14 -19.72
C ARG A 114 -9.45 -10.74 -19.59
N SER A 115 -10.23 -10.27 -18.62
CA SER A 115 -11.60 -10.76 -18.33
C SER A 115 -12.64 -9.93 -19.08
#